data_AF-A0A5J4THL8-F1
#
_entry.id   AF-A0A5J4THL8-F1
#
_cell.length_a   1.000
_cell.length_b   1.000
_cell.length_c   1.000
_cell.angle_alpha   90.00
_cell.angle_beta   90.00
_cell.angle_gamma   90.00
#
_symmetry.space_group_name_H-M   'P 1'
#
loop_
_entity.id
_entity.type
_entity.pdbx_description
1 polymer ?
#
loop_
_entity_poly.entity_id
_entity_poly.type
_entity_poly.pdbx_seq_one_letter_code
_entity_poly.pdbx_strand_id
1 'polypeptide(L)'
;MAENNQQQFVQLVVEPDYEITTTQPWRVRRIADGFEPSINKSPQGYMQVGLNRRIYGIHRLIALQFISNDDPEHKTQCDHDNHNRNDNQLTNLRWVTCRQNCLNKDQVNLDDIDNESGYYFVCAVDLNGQRHQIQYAKFKKFVGLI
;
A
#
# COMPACT_ATOMS: atom_id res chain seq x y z
N MET A 1 36.07 -14.79 -3.10
CA MET A 1 35.51 -14.68 -4.45
C MET A 1 34.30 -13.77 -4.32
N ALA A 2 34.38 -12.55 -4.85
CA ALA A 2 33.26 -11.61 -4.77
C ALA A 2 32.21 -12.09 -5.77
N GLU A 3 31.10 -12.64 -5.26
CA GLU A 3 29.90 -12.95 -6.03
C GLU A 3 29.47 -11.64 -6.72
N ASN A 4 29.84 -11.48 -7.98
CA ASN A 4 29.49 -10.33 -8.80
C ASN A 4 28.03 -10.50 -9.23
N ASN A 5 27.12 -10.45 -8.26
CA ASN A 5 25.69 -10.61 -8.45
C ASN A 5 25.14 -9.29 -8.97
N GLN A 6 25.48 -8.97 -10.22
CA GLN A 6 25.00 -7.78 -10.90
C GLN A 6 23.50 -7.93 -11.11
N GLN A 7 22.71 -7.15 -10.36
CA GLN A 7 21.27 -7.07 -10.60
C GLN A 7 21.00 -6.64 -12.04
N GLN A 8 20.08 -7.33 -12.69
CA GLN A 8 19.62 -6.97 -14.02
C GLN A 8 18.68 -5.77 -13.94
N PHE A 9 18.86 -4.82 -14.85
CA PHE A 9 17.97 -3.68 -15.04
C PHE A 9 17.09 -3.89 -16.27
N VAL A 10 15.87 -3.34 -16.23
CA VAL A 10 14.94 -3.28 -17.34
C VAL A 10 14.39 -1.87 -17.46
N GLN A 11 14.24 -1.38 -18.70
CA GLN A 11 13.67 -0.07 -18.98
C GLN A 11 12.26 0.05 -18.41
N LEU A 12 11.97 1.19 -17.78
CA LEU A 12 10.65 1.48 -17.23
C LEU A 12 9.65 1.78 -18.35
N VAL A 13 8.49 1.13 -18.29
CA VAL A 13 7.39 1.34 -19.26
C VAL A 13 6.85 2.78 -19.19
N VAL A 14 6.77 3.34 -17.99
CA VAL A 14 6.12 4.65 -17.75
C VAL A 14 7.06 5.85 -17.83
N GLU A 15 8.37 5.62 -17.72
CA GLU A 15 9.42 6.64 -17.78
C GLU A 15 10.63 6.07 -18.54
N PRO A 16 10.60 6.05 -19.89
CA PRO A 16 11.58 5.33 -20.71
C PRO A 16 13.03 5.81 -20.57
N ASP A 17 13.28 6.99 -20.02
CA ASP A 17 14.63 7.50 -19.73
C ASP A 17 15.30 6.79 -18.55
N TYR A 18 14.55 5.96 -17.83
CA TYR A 18 14.97 5.28 -16.62
C TYR A 18 14.78 3.76 -16.74
N GLU A 19 15.52 3.04 -15.91
CA GLU A 19 15.43 1.59 -15.75
C GLU A 19 15.37 1.21 -14.27
N ILE A 20 14.77 0.06 -14.00
CA ILE A 20 14.57 -0.49 -12.65
C ILE A 20 15.15 -1.90 -12.57
N THR A 21 15.65 -2.30 -11.40
CA THR A 21 16.09 -3.68 -11.16
C THR A 21 14.93 -4.67 -11.29
N THR A 22 15.22 -5.87 -11.81
CA THR A 22 14.23 -6.95 -11.94
C THR A 22 13.92 -7.64 -10.60
N THR A 23 14.78 -7.47 -9.60
CA THR A 23 14.65 -8.05 -8.26
C THR A 23 14.97 -7.03 -7.18
N GLN A 24 14.59 -7.33 -5.94
CA GLN A 24 14.97 -6.53 -4.78
C GLN A 24 16.47 -6.64 -4.47
N PRO A 25 17.10 -5.58 -3.91
CA PRO A 25 16.51 -4.28 -3.59
C PRO A 25 16.16 -3.48 -4.86
N TRP A 26 15.03 -2.78 -4.82
CA TRP A 26 14.55 -1.98 -5.96
C TRP A 26 15.43 -0.74 -6.14
N ARG A 27 16.17 -0.69 -7.26
CA ARG A 27 16.96 0.47 -7.64
C ARG A 27 16.44 1.00 -8.96
N VAL A 28 16.33 2.32 -9.05
CA VAL A 28 15.96 3.03 -10.27
C VAL A 28 17.14 3.91 -10.65
N ARG A 29 17.49 3.92 -11.94
CA ARG A 29 18.54 4.81 -12.45
C ARG A 29 18.21 5.31 -13.84
N ARG A 30 18.76 6.47 -14.20
CA ARG A 30 18.65 7.05 -15.53
C ARG A 30 19.59 6.32 -16.49
N ILE A 31 19.10 6.00 -17.68
CA ILE A 31 19.86 5.25 -18.69
C ILE A 31 21.04 6.06 -19.23
N ALA A 32 20.87 7.38 -19.38
CA ALA A 32 21.85 8.25 -20.04
C ALA A 32 23.19 8.38 -19.31
N ASP A 33 23.16 8.45 -17.97
CA ASP A 33 24.32 8.80 -17.14
C ASP A 33 24.46 7.89 -15.90
N GLY A 34 23.55 6.93 -15.71
CA GLY A 34 23.53 6.06 -14.53
C GLY A 34 23.09 6.77 -13.25
N PHE A 35 22.54 7.99 -13.33
CA PHE A 35 22.10 8.74 -12.16
C PHE A 35 21.01 7.98 -11.39
N GLU A 36 21.25 7.74 -10.10
CA GLU A 36 20.29 7.08 -9.19
C GLU A 36 19.56 8.12 -8.33
N PRO A 37 18.28 8.44 -8.61
CA PRO A 37 17.51 9.33 -7.77
C PRO A 37 17.26 8.71 -6.38
N SER A 38 17.32 9.55 -5.35
CA SER A 38 17.03 9.12 -3.98
C SER A 38 15.57 8.68 -3.83
N ILE A 39 15.39 7.52 -3.19
CA ILE A 39 14.07 7.03 -2.77
C ILE A 39 13.81 7.55 -1.35
N ASN A 40 12.71 8.27 -1.15
CA ASN A 40 12.33 8.87 0.12
C ASN A 40 10.96 8.37 0.59
N LYS A 41 10.70 8.44 1.90
CA LYS A 41 9.41 8.09 2.47
C LYS A 41 8.49 9.31 2.50
N SER A 42 7.27 9.16 2.01
CA SER A 42 6.24 10.21 2.08
C SER A 42 5.71 10.36 3.52
N PRO A 43 5.05 11.49 3.85
CA PRO A 43 4.39 11.65 5.16
C PRO A 43 3.33 10.58 5.45
N GLN A 44 2.72 10.01 4.40
CA GLN A 44 1.75 8.92 4.50
C GLN A 44 2.41 7.53 4.61
N GLY A 45 3.75 7.47 4.58
CA GLY A 45 4.54 6.27 4.79
C GLY A 45 4.87 5.45 3.54
N TYR A 46 4.57 5.96 2.34
CA TYR A 46 4.91 5.27 1.08
C TYR A 46 6.32 5.64 0.62
N MET A 47 7.08 4.67 0.14
CA MET A 47 8.35 4.96 -0.55
C MET A 47 8.08 5.58 -1.92
N GLN A 48 8.80 6.64 -2.26
CA GLN A 48 8.61 7.45 -3.47
C GLN A 48 9.94 7.86 -4.09
N VAL A 49 9.95 8.05 -5.41
CA VAL A 49 11.11 8.51 -6.19
C VAL A 49 10.68 9.61 -7.15
N GLY A 50 11.55 10.61 -7.35
CA GLY A 50 11.34 11.68 -8.32
C GLY A 50 12.00 11.35 -9.66
N LEU A 51 11.21 11.17 -10.72
CA LEU A 51 11.66 10.92 -12.09
C LEU A 51 11.10 12.02 -12.99
N ASN A 52 11.93 12.69 -13.80
CA ASN A 52 11.47 13.71 -14.76
C ASN A 52 10.47 14.73 -14.18
N ARG A 53 10.74 15.25 -12.98
CA ARG A 53 9.89 16.21 -12.22
C ARG A 53 8.52 15.66 -11.77
N ARG A 54 8.30 14.35 -11.88
CA ARG A 54 7.12 13.65 -11.38
C ARG A 54 7.51 12.76 -10.21
N ILE A 55 6.63 12.66 -9.21
CA ILE A 55 6.82 11.79 -8.06
C ILE A 55 6.07 10.49 -8.31
N TYR A 56 6.78 9.37 -8.23
CA TYR A 56 6.22 8.03 -8.35
C TYR A 56 6.32 7.30 -7.01
N GLY A 57 5.23 6.66 -6.58
CA GLY A 57 5.29 5.67 -5.52
C GLY A 57 6.01 4.42 -6.01
N ILE A 58 6.96 3.91 -5.22
CA ILE A 58 7.76 2.73 -5.58
C ILE A 58 6.86 1.51 -5.83
N HIS A 59 5.92 1.23 -4.93
CA HIS A 59 4.91 0.18 -5.11
C HIS A 59 4.19 0.28 -6.47
N ARG A 60 3.77 1.48 -6.86
CA ARG A 60 3.05 1.70 -8.13
C ARG A 60 3.96 1.56 -9.33
N LEU A 61 5.19 2.05 -9.26
CA LEU A 61 6.19 1.91 -10.32
C LEU A 61 6.48 0.43 -10.60
N ILE A 62 6.65 -0.36 -9.55
CA ILE A 62 6.86 -1.82 -9.61
C ILE A 62 5.63 -2.52 -10.17
N ALA A 63 4.43 -2.21 -9.67
CA ALA A 63 3.21 -2.85 -10.15
C ALA A 63 2.95 -2.58 -11.63
N LEU A 64 3.18 -1.34 -12.09
CA LEU A 64 3.06 -0.98 -13.51
C LEU A 64 4.08 -1.71 -14.39
N GLN A 65 5.24 -2.07 -13.84
CA GLN A 65 6.30 -2.75 -14.57
C GLN A 65 6.14 -4.28 -14.61
N PHE A 66 5.74 -4.89 -13.49
CA PHE A 66 5.87 -6.34 -13.28
C PHE A 66 4.56 -7.07 -12.99
N ILE A 67 3.45 -6.35 -12.74
CA ILE A 67 2.18 -6.96 -12.36
C ILE A 67 1.13 -6.62 -13.41
N SER A 68 0.72 -7.62 -14.17
CA SER A 68 -0.39 -7.50 -15.12
C SER A 68 -1.67 -7.11 -14.38
N ASN A 69 -2.39 -6.13 -14.93
CA ASN A 69 -3.70 -5.74 -14.44
C ASN A 69 -4.78 -6.41 -15.29
N ASP A 70 -5.60 -7.24 -14.65
CA ASP A 70 -6.67 -8.02 -15.30
C ASP A 70 -7.92 -7.19 -15.59
N ASP A 71 -8.10 -6.06 -14.90
CA ASP A 71 -9.22 -5.14 -15.13
C ASP A 71 -8.75 -3.67 -15.00
N PRO A 72 -8.03 -3.14 -16.00
CA PRO A 72 -7.47 -1.79 -15.94
C PRO A 72 -8.49 -0.66 -15.87
N GLU A 73 -9.73 -0.91 -16.30
CA GLU A 73 -10.82 0.06 -16.28
C GLU A 73 -11.30 0.33 -14.85
N HIS A 74 -11.42 -0.73 -14.03
CA HIS A 74 -11.94 -0.61 -12.67
C HIS A 74 -10.85 -0.69 -11.59
N LYS A 75 -9.81 -1.51 -11.78
CA LYS A 75 -8.72 -1.73 -10.81
C LYS A 75 -7.58 -0.72 -11.02
N THR A 76 -7.88 0.53 -10.70
CA THR A 76 -6.98 1.68 -10.97
C THR A 76 -5.95 1.96 -9.85
N GLN A 77 -6.04 1.26 -8.72
CA GLN A 77 -5.18 1.49 -7.55
C GLN A 77 -4.25 0.30 -7.29
N CYS A 78 -3.02 0.58 -6.87
CA CYS A 78 -2.09 -0.44 -6.37
C CYS A 78 -2.15 -0.43 -4.85
N ASP A 79 -2.42 -1.58 -4.25
CA ASP A 79 -2.56 -1.78 -2.80
C ASP A 79 -1.52 -2.78 -2.27
N HIS A 80 -1.19 -2.64 -0.99
CA HIS A 80 -0.32 -3.57 -0.26
C HIS A 80 -1.20 -4.59 0.47
N ASP A 81 -1.21 -5.84 0.01
CA ASP A 81 -2.05 -6.92 0.58
C ASP A 81 -1.76 -7.17 2.06
N ASN A 82 -0.49 -7.07 2.46
CA ASN A 82 -0.05 -7.22 3.85
C ASN A 82 -0.17 -5.94 4.69
N HIS A 83 -0.75 -4.87 4.15
CA HIS A 83 -0.88 -3.53 4.74
C HIS A 83 0.44 -2.86 5.16
N ASN A 84 1.60 -3.41 4.78
CA ASN A 84 2.91 -2.84 5.07
C ASN A 84 3.43 -2.02 3.87
N ARG A 85 3.31 -0.70 3.96
CA ARG A 85 3.70 0.24 2.89
C ARG A 85 5.19 0.23 2.52
N ASN A 86 6.05 -0.33 3.37
CA ASN A 86 7.48 -0.47 3.09
C ASN A 86 7.78 -1.77 2.30
N ASP A 87 6.90 -2.76 2.36
CA ASP A 87 7.09 -4.06 1.75
C ASP A 87 6.63 -4.04 0.29
N ASN A 88 7.56 -3.75 -0.60
CA ASN A 88 7.29 -3.66 -2.04
C ASN A 88 7.60 -4.99 -2.76
N GLN A 89 7.45 -6.15 -2.12
CA GLN A 89 7.55 -7.42 -2.83
C GLN A 89 6.39 -7.61 -3.79
N LEU A 90 6.64 -8.22 -4.96
CA LEU A 90 5.62 -8.43 -6.00
C LEU A 90 4.41 -9.19 -5.46
N THR A 91 4.64 -10.17 -4.56
CA THR A 91 3.61 -10.98 -3.92
C THR A 91 2.70 -10.18 -3.00
N ASN A 92 3.16 -9.03 -2.50
CA ASN A 92 2.42 -8.17 -1.58
C ASN A 92 1.72 -7.00 -2.28
N LEU A 93 1.87 -6.87 -3.60
CA LEU A 93 1.25 -5.79 -4.38
C LEU A 93 0.12 -6.35 -5.24
N ARG A 94 -1.02 -5.65 -5.27
CA ARG A 94 -2.18 -6.04 -6.09
C ARG A 94 -2.90 -4.84 -6.68
N TRP A 95 -3.49 -5.05 -7.86
CA TRP A 95 -4.41 -4.09 -8.47
C TRP A 95 -5.80 -4.22 -7.84
N VAL A 96 -6.34 -3.11 -7.34
CA VAL A 96 -7.66 -3.05 -6.70
C VAL A 96 -8.46 -1.85 -7.21
N THR A 97 -9.78 -1.95 -7.07
CA THR A 97 -10.68 -0.83 -7.30
C THR A 97 -10.54 0.22 -6.20
N CYS A 98 -10.93 1.46 -6.49
CA CYS A 98 -10.95 2.53 -5.48
C CYS A 98 -11.78 2.16 -4.24
N ARG A 99 -12.94 1.50 -4.44
CA ARG A 99 -13.82 1.04 -3.37
C ARG A 99 -13.13 0.03 -2.44
N GLN A 100 -12.45 -0.97 -3.01
CA GLN A 100 -11.71 -1.97 -2.23
C GLN A 100 -10.59 -1.31 -1.43
N ASN A 101 -9.81 -0.41 -2.04
CA ASN A 101 -8.75 0.31 -1.34
C ASN A 101 -9.27 1.15 -0.16
N CYS A 102 -10.44 1.78 -0.31
CA CYS A 102 -11.08 2.50 0.79
C CYS A 102 -11.48 1.57 1.94
N LEU A 103 -12.05 0.41 1.65
CA LEU A 103 -12.43 -0.58 2.69
C LEU A 103 -11.22 -1.10 3.47
N ASN A 104 -10.05 -1.19 2.83
CA ASN A 104 -8.81 -1.63 3.49
C ASN A 104 -8.23 -0.57 4.45
N LYS A 105 -8.54 0.73 4.25
CA LYS A 105 -8.12 1.79 5.18
C LYS A 105 -8.86 1.73 6.53
N ASP A 106 -10.08 1.23 6.51
CA ASP A 106 -11.00 1.26 7.65
C ASP A 106 -10.86 0.02 8.56
N GLN A 107 -9.92 -0.90 8.27
CA GLN A 107 -9.49 -1.91 9.24
C GLN A 107 -8.61 -1.23 10.30
N VAL A 108 -9.26 -0.46 11.17
CA VAL A 108 -8.71 -0.09 12.46
C VAL A 108 -8.39 -1.41 13.16
N ASN A 109 -7.13 -1.62 13.55
CA ASN A 109 -6.81 -2.64 14.55
C ASN A 109 -7.67 -2.31 15.77
N LEU A 110 -8.73 -3.08 15.98
CA LEU A 110 -9.58 -3.00 17.17
C LEU A 110 -8.77 -3.27 18.45
N ASP A 111 -7.52 -3.73 18.29
CA ASP A 111 -6.55 -3.98 19.35
C ASP A 111 -5.94 -2.69 19.94
N ASP A 112 -6.01 -1.55 19.23
CA ASP A 112 -5.47 -0.27 19.73
C ASP A 112 -6.53 0.62 20.43
N ILE A 113 -7.76 0.11 20.61
CA ILE A 113 -8.79 0.75 21.45
C ILE A 113 -8.91 -0.03 22.76
N ASP A 114 -7.82 -0.12 23.52
CA ASP A 114 -7.91 -0.20 24.98
C ASP A 114 -8.30 1.20 25.50
N ASN A 115 -9.54 1.60 25.19
CA ASN A 115 -10.17 2.68 25.91
C ASN A 115 -10.39 2.16 27.34
N GLU A 116 -9.62 2.71 28.26
CA GLU A 116 -9.72 2.56 29.72
C GLU A 116 -11.16 2.80 30.26
N SER A 117 -12.07 3.30 29.42
CA SER A 117 -13.48 3.59 29.70
C SER A 117 -14.47 2.46 29.39
N GLY A 118 -14.09 1.38 28.68
CA GLY A 118 -14.97 0.22 28.43
C GLY A 118 -16.13 0.44 27.44
N TYR A 119 -16.11 1.53 26.67
CA TYR A 119 -17.11 1.85 25.65
C TYR A 119 -16.57 1.66 24.22
N TYR A 120 -17.40 1.09 23.35
CA TYR A 120 -17.18 0.94 21.92
C TYR A 120 -18.09 1.89 21.14
N PHE A 121 -17.64 2.33 19.97
CA PHE A 121 -18.41 3.17 19.06
C PHE A 121 -18.62 2.45 17.73
N VAL A 122 -19.84 2.51 17.20
CA VAL A 122 -20.16 2.08 15.83
C VAL A 122 -20.84 3.23 15.11
N CYS A 123 -20.45 3.48 13.86
CA CYS A 123 -21.12 4.44 13.00
C CYS A 123 -22.25 3.72 12.24
N ALA A 124 -23.49 4.14 12.45
CA ALA A 124 -24.66 3.68 11.70
C ALA A 124 -25.16 4.77 10.75
N VAL A 125 -25.80 4.38 9.65
CA VAL A 125 -26.47 5.30 8.73
C VAL A 125 -27.97 5.10 8.87
N ASP A 126 -28.74 6.17 9.03
CA ASP A 126 -30.20 6.08 9.12
C ASP A 126 -30.88 5.97 7.74
N LEU A 127 -32.21 5.84 7.75
CA LEU A 127 -33.03 5.75 6.53
C LEU A 127 -32.96 7.00 5.64
N ASN A 128 -32.48 8.13 6.18
CA ASN A 128 -32.29 9.39 5.45
C ASN A 128 -30.84 9.57 5.00
N GLY A 129 -29.95 8.59 5.22
CA GLY A 129 -28.54 8.65 4.84
C GLY A 129 -27.65 9.41 5.83
N GLN A 130 -28.16 9.83 6.99
CA GLN A 130 -27.39 10.54 7.99
C GLN A 130 -26.55 9.57 8.83
N ARG A 131 -25.26 9.91 9.04
CA ARG A 131 -24.34 9.13 9.89
C ARG A 131 -24.56 9.47 11.37
N HIS A 132 -24.71 8.44 12.18
CA HIS A 132 -24.89 8.49 13.64
C HIS A 132 -23.78 7.70 14.32
N GLN A 133 -23.18 8.26 15.37
CA GLN A 133 -22.23 7.55 16.23
C GLN A 133 -22.98 6.93 17.40
N ILE A 134 -22.96 5.60 17.49
CA ILE A 134 -23.63 4.83 18.55
C ILE A 134 -22.58 4.33 19.53
N GLN A 135 -22.71 4.70 20.80
CA GLN A 135 -21.88 4.23 21.89
C GLN A 135 -22.53 3.02 22.56
N TYR A 136 -21.78 1.94 22.82
CA TYR A 136 -22.25 0.78 23.59
C TYR A 136 -21.16 0.25 24.53
N ALA A 137 -21.60 -0.31 25.67
CA ALA A 137 -20.73 -0.96 26.63
C ALA A 137 -20.53 -2.44 26.27
N LYS A 138 -19.32 -2.98 26.48
CA LYS A 138 -19.02 -4.40 26.27
C LYS A 138 -19.82 -5.27 27.25
N PHE A 139 -20.81 -6.03 26.79
CA PHE A 139 -21.39 -7.09 27.61
C PHE A 139 -20.45 -8.30 27.64
N LYS A 140 -19.69 -8.49 28.72
CA LYS A 140 -19.01 -9.77 28.99
C LYS A 140 -20.07 -10.81 29.36
N LYS A 141 -20.38 -11.74 28.45
CA LYS A 141 -21.19 -12.92 28.76
C LYS A 141 -20.36 -13.84 29.68
N PHE A 142 -20.64 -13.83 30.98
CA PHE A 142 -20.12 -14.85 31.89
C PHE A 142 -20.88 -16.14 31.62
N VAL A 143 -20.27 -17.06 30.88
CA VAL A 143 -20.73 -18.46 30.80
C VAL A 143 -19.98 -19.20 31.90
N GLY A 144 -20.56 -19.26 33.10
CA GLY A 144 -20.10 -20.18 34.14
C GLY A 144 -20.49 -21.60 33.74
N LEU A 145 -19.55 -22.54 33.74
CA LEU A 145 -19.89 -23.97 33.83
C LEU A 145 -20.51 -24.21 35.21
N ILE A 146 -21.68 -24.86 35.23
CA ILE A 146 -22.30 -25.42 36.43
C ILE A 146 -21.53 -26.69 36.82
#